data_AF-X0Z2R5-F1
#
_entry.id   AF-X0Z2R5-F1
#
_cell.length_a   1.000
_cell.length_b   1.000
_cell.length_c   1.000
_cell.angle_alpha   90.00
_cell.angle_beta   90.00
_cell.angle_gamma   90.00
#
_symmetry.space_group_name_H-M   'P 1'
#
loop_
_entity.id
_entity.type
_entity.pdbx_description
1 polymer ?
#
loop_
_entity_poly.entity_id
_entity_poly.type
_entity_poly.pdbx_seq_one_letter_code
_entity_poly.pdbx_strand_id
1 'polypeptide(L)' 'PHGYPKVIYVLQGSITFGLAEEGRQVTLKAGDHLELPAGTQHNAIVGENGVRCLEAHR' A
#
# COMPACT_ATOMS: atom_id res chain seq x y z
N PRO A 1 0.83 -7.74 -9.48
CA PRO A 1 1.50 -6.51 -10.00
C PRO A 1 0.60 -5.86 -11.05
N HIS A 2 0.77 -4.55 -11.29
CA HIS A 2 -0.12 -3.74 -12.14
C HIS A 2 0.73 -2.94 -13.11
N GLY A 3 0.24 -2.70 -14.34
CA GLY A 3 0.99 -1.98 -15.39
C GLY A 3 1.00 -0.45 -15.25
N TYR A 4 0.46 0.11 -14.18
CA TYR A 4 0.37 1.55 -13.94
C TYR A 4 0.79 1.87 -12.50
N PRO A 5 1.32 3.07 -12.23
CA PRO A 5 1.66 3.48 -10.88
C PRO A 5 0.38 3.68 -10.07
N LYS A 6 0.43 3.28 -8.79
CA LYS A 6 -0.62 3.53 -7.82
C LYS A 6 -0.10 4.36 -6.66
N VAL A 7 -0.95 5.22 -6.11
CA VAL A 7 -0.74 5.85 -4.82
C VAL A 7 -1.80 5.35 -3.85
N ILE A 8 -1.37 4.88 -2.69
CA ILE A 8 -2.23 4.46 -1.59
C ILE A 8 -2.13 5.53 -0.49
N TYR A 9 -3.26 6.07 -0.04
CA TYR A 9 -3.32 6.96 1.11
C TYR A 9 -4.29 6.42 2.16
N VAL A 10 -3.84 6.23 3.40
CA VAL A 10 -4.67 5.63 4.45
C VAL A 10 -5.45 6.71 5.19
N LEU A 11 -6.79 6.58 5.18
CA LEU A 11 -7.70 7.48 5.90
C LEU A 11 -7.97 7.01 7.33
N GLN A 12 -8.02 5.69 7.55
CA GLN A 12 -8.27 5.08 8.86
C GLN A 12 -7.73 3.65 8.89
N GLY A 13 -7.34 3.18 10.07
CA GLY A 13 -6.88 1.81 10.30
C GLY A 13 -5.44 1.62 9.85
N SER A 14 -5.09 0.41 9.45
CA SER A 14 -3.73 0.11 9.01
C SER A 14 -3.66 -0.99 7.96
N ILE A 15 -2.65 -0.92 7.11
CA ILE A 15 -2.33 -1.94 6.11
C ILE A 15 -0.81 -2.10 6.03
N THR A 16 -0.33 -3.33 5.91
CA THR A 16 1.09 -3.63 5.71
C THR A 16 1.31 -4.15 4.31
N PHE A 17 2.14 -3.45 3.54
CA PHE A 17 2.60 -3.89 2.23
C PHE A 17 3.92 -4.64 2.35
N GLY A 18 4.00 -5.86 1.82
CA GLY A 18 5.27 -6.51 1.56
C GLY A 18 5.77 -6.12 0.17
N LEU A 19 6.98 -5.60 0.06
CA LEU A 19 7.64 -5.17 -1.17
C LEU A 19 8.73 -6.19 -1.50
N ALA A 20 8.37 -7.19 -2.32
CA ALA A 20 9.19 -8.39 -2.49
C ALA A 20 10.58 -8.10 -3.06
N GLU A 21 10.67 -7.19 -4.05
CA GLU A 21 11.92 -6.80 -4.69
C GLU A 21 12.87 -6.07 -3.73
N GLU A 22 12.31 -5.38 -2.74
CA GLU A 22 13.06 -4.63 -1.73
C GLU A 22 13.32 -5.46 -0.47
N GLY A 23 12.77 -6.67 -0.39
CA GLY A 23 12.90 -7.56 0.78
C GLY A 23 12.38 -6.96 2.08
N ARG A 24 11.46 -5.98 2.00
CA ARG A 24 10.98 -5.23 3.18
C ARG A 24 9.46 -5.18 3.27
N GLN A 25 8.98 -4.79 4.45
CA GLN A 25 7.58 -4.50 4.69
C GLN A 25 7.41 -3.06 5.12
N VAL A 26 6.26 -2.47 4.76
CA VAL A 26 5.87 -1.11 5.11
C VAL A 26 4.48 -1.14 5.70
N THR A 27 4.35 -0.71 6.95
CA THR A 27 3.04 -0.55 7.59
C THR A 27 2.62 0.91 7.47
N LEU A 28 1.46 1.12 6.86
CA LEU A 28 0.82 2.43 6.73
C LEU A 28 -0.31 2.53 7.76
N LYS A 29 -0.43 3.69 8.38
CA LYS A 29 -1.52 4.10 9.27
C LYS A 29 -2.19 5.35 8.73
N ALA A 30 -3.27 5.78 9.38
CA ALA A 30 -3.98 7.00 9.00
C ALA A 30 -3.03 8.20 8.83
N GLY A 31 -3.07 8.83 7.65
CA GLY A 31 -2.18 9.92 7.26
C GLY A 31 -0.99 9.51 6.40
N ASP A 32 -0.60 8.23 6.42
CA ASP A 32 0.51 7.71 5.62
C ASP A 32 0.09 7.48 4.17
N HIS A 33 1.09 7.51 3.29
CA HIS A 33 0.93 7.11 1.90
C HIS A 33 2.08 6.23 1.43
N LEU A 34 1.81 5.48 0.37
CA LEU A 34 2.80 4.68 -0.35
C LEU A 34 2.59 4.85 -1.85
N GLU A 35 3.68 5.20 -2.54
CA GLU A 35 3.74 5.13 -3.99
C GLU A 35 4.21 3.73 -4.40
N LEU A 36 3.45 3.12 -5.32
CA LEU A 36 3.76 1.84 -5.93
C LEU A 36 4.03 2.09 -7.41
N PRO A 37 5.30 2.12 -7.84
CA PRO A 37 5.65 2.17 -9.26
C PRO A 37 4.94 1.08 -10.08
N ALA A 38 4.79 1.33 -11.38
CA ALA A 38 4.26 0.31 -12.29
C ALA A 38 5.14 -0.94 -12.23
N GLY A 39 4.50 -2.10 -12.16
CA GLY A 39 5.17 -3.40 -12.10
C GLY A 39 5.55 -3.86 -10.69
N THR A 40 5.57 -2.99 -9.67
CA THR A 40 6.01 -3.34 -8.31
C THR A 40 5.28 -4.58 -7.79
N GLN A 41 6.03 -5.63 -7.46
CA GLN A 41 5.50 -6.82 -6.81
C GLN A 41 5.24 -6.57 -5.33
N HIS A 42 3.98 -6.71 -4.93
CA HIS A 42 3.58 -6.51 -3.55
C HIS A 42 2.40 -7.39 -3.15
N ASN A 43 2.31 -7.65 -1.84
CA ASN A 43 1.10 -8.12 -1.17
C ASN A 43 0.64 -7.06 -0.17
N ALA A 44 -0.56 -7.24 0.37
CA ALA A 44 -1.08 -6.35 1.39
C ALA A 44 -1.83 -7.16 2.45
N ILE A 45 -1.56 -6.86 3.72
CA ILE A 45 -2.23 -7.46 4.87
C ILE A 45 -2.95 -6.35 5.61
N VAL A 46 -4.27 -6.47 5.74
CA VAL A 46 -5.09 -5.51 6.47
C VAL A 46 -4.96 -5.77 7.97
N GLY A 47 -4.79 -4.71 8.75
CA GLY A 47 -4.73 -4.80 10.21
C GLY A 47 -6.05 -5.22 10.84
N GLU A 48 -5.98 -5.61 12.11
CA GLU A 48 -7.10 -6.18 12.89
C GLU A 48 -8.35 -5.29 12.92
N ASN A 49 -8.15 -3.97 12.91
CA ASN A 49 -9.22 -2.96 12.95
C ASN A 49 -9.70 -2.53 11.54
N GLY A 50 -9.30 -3.25 10.49
CA GLY A 50 -9.58 -2.90 9.10
C GLY A 50 -8.74 -1.73 8.59
N VAL A 51 -9.01 -1.33 7.35
CA VAL A 51 -8.41 -0.15 6.71
C VAL A 51 -9.42 0.52 5.78
N ARG A 52 -9.40 1.85 5.74
CA ARG A 52 -9.97 2.62 4.63
C ARG A 52 -8.85 3.42 3.98
N CYS A 53 -8.73 3.28 2.67
CA CYS A 53 -7.70 3.95 1.89
C CYS A 53 -8.30 4.54 0.61
N LEU A 54 -7.66 5.59 0.12
CA LEU A 54 -7.84 6.09 -1.23
C LEU A 54 -6.78 5.42 -2.11
N GLU A 55 -7.21 4.93 -3.27
CA GLU A 55 -6.32 4.49 -4.34
C GLU A 55 -6.43 5.46 -5.51
N ALA A 56 -5.30 5.94 -5.99
CA ALA A 56 -5.23 6.80 -7.17
C ALA A 56 -4.23 6.21 -8.18
N HIS A 57 -4.54 6.40 -9.46
CA HIS A 57 -3.63 6.16 -10.57
C HIS A 57 -3.83 7.26 -11.63
N ARG A 58 -2.91 7.37 -12.58
CA ARG A 58 -3.09 8.20 -13.78
C ARG A 58 -3.76 7.42 -14.89
#